data_AF-A0A5J9UTY1-F1
#
_entry.id   AF-A0A5J9UTY1-F1
#
_cell.length_a   1.000
_cell.length_b   1.000
_cell.length_c   1.000
_cell.angle_alpha   90.00
_cell.angle_beta   90.00
_cell.angle_gamma   90.00
#
_symmetry.space_group_name_H-M   'P 1'
#
loop_
_entity.id
_entity.type
_entity.pdbx_description
1 polymer ?
#
loop_
_entity_poly.entity_id
_entity_poly.type
_entity_poly.pdbx_seq_one_letter_code
_entity_poly.pdbx_strand_id
1 'polypeptide(L)'
;MSASAAPEEPAGRGGRGGPSSRGRSVLDPGGRHVGGRYNFPPETPPGLMMEFAAGRRSSSPRAACGAASSAPAFPCASLDLAVPVACRGAAPAAWRRAAPDCGGSVPSYPVFGYKAPVEAGENWAATIPSYITELKALERNLRMLMEVKSKTVKDKLAEDTVKNLEEKVKSLEDRIADHEELMADLRNPEDNKLIAEKIKSLEDKLMEDKVKPADHSLIEGTIKTLEDKVKVLEDRIMEDEAKFKILEEKLLKNTLEDRPETPKSMESRLGIPRFRLKEDSDKLKGKGKVLEDKLRTPNVLLKKNEDKLQTETHKGKLKAPDKLDTLTEKLKRLKHHQPDDKEKARHFALFMAVLLIMIIPVLVLRSLGQPLLAVWRLSFLLCGCAFFLIRFLDVTMRAQTSLFCNCAGFMLALYADAALDPKIGMLAAHLNVHVSLVLLGYALAERRQLDGTEVSAWSVPTLSEEKQEGMLDLQILGGIFVGILTFLGAAYIVWVVCNASNRSIVHLMISVFIPLSSLVMFWSIFAGCMLLHGALVGETGFLSLVIYFLSCIFLMPLSSLFVGDIGGLLLTLLATLGLPGFFGYSVSIYACSKQWLKLQLQPAQESSQMLEQQARVKLD
;
A
#
# COMPACT_ATOMS: atom_id res chain seq x y z
N MET A 1 -14.43 57.35 35.32
CA MET A 1 -14.71 57.16 36.75
C MET A 1 -15.99 56.35 36.88
N SER A 2 -15.84 55.11 37.37
CA SER A 2 -16.79 54.33 38.21
C SER A 2 -18.23 54.08 37.73
N ALA A 3 -18.91 52.96 37.94
CA ALA A 3 -18.67 51.53 38.16
C ALA A 3 -20.08 50.90 38.36
N SER A 4 -20.22 49.62 37.98
CA SER A 4 -21.12 48.61 38.60
C SER A 4 -22.65 48.72 38.50
N ALA A 5 -23.27 47.68 37.92
CA ALA A 5 -24.35 46.90 38.58
C ALA A 5 -24.68 45.61 37.79
N ALA A 6 -24.76 44.49 38.49
CA ALA A 6 -25.34 43.21 38.03
C ALA A 6 -26.88 43.26 38.01
N PRO A 7 -27.56 42.25 37.43
CA PRO A 7 -28.58 41.56 38.24
C PRO A 7 -28.81 40.05 37.97
N GLU A 8 -29.05 39.35 39.08
CA GLU A 8 -30.14 38.42 39.46
C GLU A 8 -30.76 37.36 38.51
N GLU A 9 -30.89 36.14 39.07
CA GLU A 9 -31.81 35.06 38.72
C GLU A 9 -33.30 35.43 38.94
N PRO A 10 -34.23 34.66 38.34
CA PRO A 10 -35.54 34.46 38.95
C PRO A 10 -35.91 32.99 39.16
N ALA A 11 -36.39 32.71 40.39
CA ALA A 11 -37.22 31.57 40.72
C ALA A 11 -38.71 31.95 40.63
N GLY A 12 -39.54 31.09 40.02
CA GLY A 12 -40.98 31.35 39.84
C GLY A 12 -41.83 30.07 39.76
N ARG A 13 -42.49 29.78 40.88
CA ARG A 13 -43.55 28.78 41.21
C ARG A 13 -44.61 28.45 40.14
N GLY A 14 -45.20 27.25 40.31
CA GLY A 14 -46.66 27.12 40.50
C GLY A 14 -47.37 26.03 39.70
N GLY A 15 -47.87 24.99 40.36
CA GLY A 15 -48.54 23.83 39.75
C GLY A 15 -50.07 23.76 39.90
N ARG A 16 -50.62 22.61 39.47
CA ARG A 16 -51.94 21.95 39.70
C ARG A 16 -52.12 20.92 38.56
N GLY A 17 -52.66 19.71 38.66
CA GLY A 17 -53.29 18.90 39.71
C GLY A 17 -53.41 17.44 39.18
N GLY A 18 -53.71 16.48 40.06
CA GLY A 18 -53.73 15.01 39.80
C GLY A 18 -54.88 14.49 38.90
N PRO A 19 -55.33 13.20 39.00
CA PRO A 19 -55.06 12.21 40.05
C PRO A 19 -54.82 10.73 39.60
N SER A 20 -54.24 9.97 40.54
CA SER A 20 -54.59 8.59 40.98
C SER A 20 -55.04 7.51 39.98
N SER A 21 -54.27 6.40 39.94
CA SER A 21 -54.85 5.05 40.05
C SER A 21 -53.90 4.07 40.78
N ARG A 22 -54.49 3.35 41.74
CA ARG A 22 -53.93 2.27 42.58
C ARG A 22 -53.83 0.96 41.80
N GLY A 23 -52.92 0.06 42.22
CA GLY A 23 -53.02 -1.35 41.83
C GLY A 23 -51.96 -2.32 42.39
N ARG A 24 -52.10 -2.71 43.67
CA ARG A 24 -51.76 -4.01 44.31
C ARG A 24 -50.41 -4.73 44.09
N SER A 25 -49.69 -4.80 45.21
CA SER A 25 -49.03 -5.95 45.87
C SER A 25 -49.35 -7.39 45.42
N VAL A 26 -48.37 -8.31 45.53
CA VAL A 26 -48.38 -9.56 46.35
C VAL A 26 -46.99 -10.26 46.34
N LEU A 27 -46.39 -10.35 47.54
CA LEU A 27 -45.66 -11.46 48.24
C LEU A 27 -44.67 -12.44 47.54
N ASP A 28 -43.39 -12.33 47.97
CA ASP A 28 -42.62 -13.29 48.81
C ASP A 28 -41.92 -14.55 48.19
N PRO A 29 -41.04 -15.30 48.89
CA PRO A 29 -39.59 -15.02 49.00
C PRO A 29 -38.68 -16.25 48.77
N GLY A 30 -37.35 -16.07 48.85
CA GLY A 30 -36.39 -17.18 48.87
C GLY A 30 -34.97 -16.78 49.26
N GLY A 31 -34.74 -16.53 50.54
CA GLY A 31 -33.41 -16.31 51.10
C GLY A 31 -32.69 -17.61 51.49
N ARG A 32 -31.36 -17.60 51.43
CA ARG A 32 -30.50 -18.33 52.37
C ARG A 32 -29.14 -17.64 52.53
N HIS A 33 -28.80 -17.41 53.79
CA HIS A 33 -27.55 -16.91 54.36
C HIS A 33 -26.31 -17.73 53.97
N VAL A 34 -25.12 -17.10 53.98
CA VAL A 34 -24.00 -17.16 54.98
C VAL A 34 -22.98 -16.11 54.48
N GLY A 35 -22.43 -15.13 55.20
CA GLY A 35 -22.01 -15.04 56.59
C GLY A 35 -20.47 -15.04 56.66
N GLY A 36 -19.80 -13.88 56.57
CA GLY A 36 -18.34 -13.80 56.70
C GLY A 36 -17.82 -12.36 56.80
N ARG A 37 -17.61 -11.88 58.03
CA ARG A 37 -16.83 -10.67 58.37
C ARG A 37 -15.34 -11.00 58.31
N TYR A 38 -14.49 -10.10 57.81
CA TYR A 38 -13.18 -9.81 58.40
C TYR A 38 -12.74 -8.38 58.05
N ASN A 39 -11.97 -7.82 58.97
CA ASN A 39 -11.71 -6.40 59.22
C ASN A 39 -10.69 -5.76 58.26
N PHE A 40 -10.89 -4.46 58.01
CA PHE A 40 -9.85 -3.52 57.57
C PHE A 40 -8.85 -3.20 58.71
N PRO A 41 -7.62 -2.79 58.35
CA PRO A 41 -7.15 -1.52 58.89
C PRO A 41 -6.55 -0.58 57.81
N PRO A 42 -6.42 0.73 58.11
CA PRO A 42 -5.96 1.76 57.18
C PRO A 42 -4.48 2.10 57.38
N GLU A 43 -3.79 2.55 56.34
CA GLU A 43 -2.54 3.30 56.48
C GLU A 43 -2.53 4.54 55.57
N THR A 44 -2.23 5.67 56.20
CA THR A 44 -1.85 6.95 55.59
C THR A 44 -0.30 7.12 55.63
N PRO A 45 0.28 7.91 54.71
CA PRO A 45 1.73 8.19 54.58
C PRO A 45 2.16 9.37 55.51
N PRO A 46 3.39 9.96 55.51
CA PRO A 46 4.51 9.90 54.55
C PRO A 46 5.94 9.83 55.15
N GLY A 47 6.97 9.69 54.29
CA GLY A 47 8.38 9.80 54.69
C GLY A 47 9.22 10.54 53.65
N LEU A 48 9.82 11.65 54.08
CA LEU A 48 10.82 12.48 53.40
C LEU A 48 12.08 12.51 54.30
N MET A 49 13.26 12.63 53.67
CA MET A 49 14.61 12.93 54.20
C MET A 49 15.63 11.78 54.40
N MET A 50 16.60 11.75 53.47
CA MET A 50 18.03 12.09 53.62
C MET A 50 18.89 11.52 54.79
N GLU A 51 19.94 10.79 54.38
CA GLU A 51 21.38 10.99 54.66
C GLU A 51 22.15 10.25 55.78
N PHE A 52 23.42 9.92 55.41
CA PHE A 52 24.65 9.56 56.17
C PHE A 52 24.95 8.13 56.69
N ALA A 53 25.79 7.44 55.90
CA ALA A 53 27.19 7.02 56.17
C ALA A 53 27.58 5.84 57.11
N ALA A 54 28.73 5.24 56.69
CA ALA A 54 29.62 4.25 57.32
C ALA A 54 29.07 2.81 57.38
N GLY A 55 29.75 1.75 56.94
CA GLY A 55 31.15 1.52 56.61
C GLY A 55 31.60 0.24 57.34
N ARG A 56 31.96 -0.85 56.63
CA ARG A 56 33.02 -1.83 56.98
C ARG A 56 32.97 -3.13 56.14
N ARG A 57 34.15 -3.49 55.62
CA ARG A 57 34.83 -4.81 55.63
C ARG A 57 34.07 -6.03 55.08
N SER A 58 34.45 -6.51 53.89
CA SER A 58 35.47 -7.55 53.65
C SER A 58 35.00 -8.97 53.97
N SER A 59 34.79 -9.78 52.93
CA SER A 59 35.36 -11.13 52.81
C SER A 59 34.98 -11.76 51.46
N SER A 60 36.03 -12.09 50.70
CA SER A 60 36.00 -13.15 49.69
C SER A 60 35.99 -14.51 50.41
N PRO A 61 35.51 -15.59 49.76
CA PRO A 61 36.51 -16.54 49.29
C PRO A 61 36.29 -17.12 47.88
N ARG A 62 37.44 -17.59 47.39
CA ARG A 62 37.80 -18.33 46.17
C ARG A 62 36.92 -19.53 45.75
N ALA A 63 36.78 -19.62 44.42
CA ALA A 63 37.16 -20.71 43.50
C ALA A 63 36.63 -22.14 43.67
N ALA A 64 36.07 -22.67 42.57
CA ALA A 64 36.29 -24.05 42.10
C ALA A 64 36.03 -24.16 40.58
N CYS A 65 36.74 -25.10 39.96
CA CYS A 65 37.01 -25.25 38.52
C CYS A 65 35.97 -26.06 37.71
N GLY A 66 36.12 -26.00 36.38
CA GLY A 66 35.72 -27.05 35.41
C GLY A 66 34.45 -26.71 34.61
N ALA A 67 34.32 -26.92 33.30
CA ALA A 67 35.12 -27.65 32.33
C ALA A 67 34.77 -27.17 30.91
N ALA A 68 35.69 -27.41 29.98
CA ALA A 68 35.59 -27.11 28.56
C ALA A 68 34.71 -28.11 27.79
N SER A 69 34.01 -27.65 26.74
CA SER A 69 33.66 -28.43 25.54
C SER A 69 33.27 -27.46 24.40
N SER A 70 34.19 -27.22 23.46
CA SER A 70 34.19 -27.73 22.08
C SER A 70 33.09 -27.15 21.17
N ALA A 71 33.44 -26.12 20.41
CA ALA A 71 32.70 -25.64 19.24
C ALA A 71 33.16 -26.39 17.97
N PRO A 72 32.26 -26.76 17.04
CA PRO A 72 32.67 -27.30 15.75
C PRO A 72 32.84 -26.18 14.72
N ALA A 73 34.00 -26.19 14.06
CA ALA A 73 34.30 -25.42 12.86
C ALA A 73 33.57 -25.99 11.64
N PHE A 74 33.13 -25.13 10.73
CA PHE A 74 32.73 -25.50 9.36
C PHE A 74 33.66 -24.81 8.34
N PRO A 75 33.95 -25.46 7.20
CA PRO A 75 35.02 -25.06 6.30
C PRO A 75 34.58 -24.00 5.29
N CYS A 76 35.50 -23.06 5.01
CA CYS A 76 35.45 -22.20 3.84
C CYS A 76 35.77 -23.03 2.59
N ALA A 77 34.84 -23.08 1.64
CA ALA A 77 35.11 -23.53 0.28
C ALA A 77 35.50 -22.30 -0.55
N SER A 78 36.78 -22.22 -0.90
CA SER A 78 37.34 -21.34 -1.91
C SER A 78 36.91 -21.83 -3.29
N LEU A 79 36.23 -20.97 -4.05
CA LEU A 79 35.92 -21.17 -5.46
C LEU A 79 36.89 -20.31 -6.27
N ASP A 80 37.94 -20.96 -6.76
CA ASP A 80 38.81 -20.46 -7.81
C ASP A 80 37.99 -20.33 -9.10
N LEU A 81 37.93 -19.12 -9.65
CA LEU A 81 37.60 -18.92 -11.05
C LEU A 81 38.75 -18.16 -11.71
N ALA A 82 39.58 -18.93 -12.41
CA ALA A 82 40.52 -18.44 -13.40
C ALA A 82 39.76 -17.88 -14.61
N VAL A 83 40.10 -16.66 -15.02
CA VAL A 83 39.90 -16.19 -16.39
C VAL A 83 41.19 -15.47 -16.82
N PRO A 84 41.75 -15.81 -17.99
CA PRO A 84 42.98 -15.20 -18.50
C PRO A 84 42.64 -13.87 -19.18
N VAL A 85 43.61 -12.97 -19.30
CA VAL A 85 43.96 -12.31 -20.57
C VAL A 85 45.11 -11.32 -20.35
N ALA A 86 46.04 -11.43 -21.28
CA ALA A 86 47.22 -10.61 -21.44
C ALA A 86 46.93 -9.11 -21.53
N CYS A 87 47.81 -8.30 -20.95
CA CYS A 87 48.32 -7.09 -21.59
C CYS A 87 49.71 -6.75 -21.06
N ARG A 88 50.66 -6.65 -21.99
CA ARG A 88 52.03 -6.18 -21.81
C ARG A 88 52.01 -4.71 -21.39
N GLY A 89 52.88 -4.33 -20.46
CA GLY A 89 53.11 -2.92 -20.15
C GLY A 89 54.23 -2.75 -19.13
N ALA A 90 55.42 -2.51 -19.66
CA ALA A 90 56.69 -2.13 -19.05
C ALA A 90 56.70 -1.61 -17.58
N ALA A 91 57.60 -2.20 -16.78
CA ALA A 91 58.21 -1.56 -15.60
C ALA A 91 59.69 -1.26 -15.89
N PRO A 92 60.25 -0.15 -15.38
CA PRO A 92 61.68 -0.05 -15.06
C PRO A 92 61.84 -0.23 -13.52
N ALA A 93 62.52 -1.25 -13.01
CA ALA A 93 63.97 -1.46 -13.01
C ALA A 93 64.75 -0.41 -12.19
N ALA A 94 64.77 -0.55 -10.87
CA ALA A 94 65.84 -0.15 -9.93
C ALA A 94 65.42 -0.73 -8.55
N TRP A 95 66.14 -1.59 -7.82
CA TRP A 95 67.53 -1.55 -7.37
C TRP A 95 68.04 -2.98 -7.10
N ARG A 96 69.32 -3.19 -7.42
CA ARG A 96 70.12 -4.38 -7.09
C ARG A 96 71.14 -3.99 -6.02
N ARG A 97 71.58 -4.98 -5.23
CA ARG A 97 72.67 -5.02 -4.21
C ARG A 97 72.21 -4.61 -2.79
N ALA A 98 72.60 -5.27 -1.71
CA ALA A 98 73.69 -6.23 -1.48
C ALA A 98 73.33 -7.21 -0.36
N ALA A 99 73.82 -8.45 -0.47
CA ALA A 99 74.04 -9.35 0.66
C ALA A 99 75.32 -8.93 1.41
N PRO A 100 75.48 -9.33 2.68
CA PRO A 100 76.48 -10.38 2.90
C PRO A 100 76.08 -11.44 3.96
N ASP A 101 76.59 -12.63 3.65
CA ASP A 101 77.22 -13.67 4.47
C ASP A 101 76.57 -14.25 5.74
N CYS A 102 76.54 -15.58 5.69
CA CYS A 102 76.10 -16.54 6.67
C CYS A 102 77.04 -16.65 7.87
N GLY A 103 76.46 -16.73 9.06
CA GLY A 103 77.11 -17.26 10.26
C GLY A 103 76.08 -18.08 11.04
N GLY A 104 76.27 -19.40 11.08
CA GLY A 104 75.33 -20.33 11.69
C GLY A 104 75.22 -20.19 13.20
N SER A 105 74.00 -20.35 13.70
CA SER A 105 73.71 -20.99 14.99
C SER A 105 72.20 -21.23 15.07
N VAL A 106 71.83 -22.43 15.51
CA VAL A 106 70.47 -22.84 15.79
C VAL A 106 69.99 -22.10 17.06
N PRO A 107 68.78 -21.52 17.08
CA PRO A 107 68.11 -21.27 18.35
C PRO A 107 66.71 -21.89 18.39
N SER A 108 66.53 -22.64 19.48
CA SER A 108 65.31 -22.82 20.25
C SER A 108 64.27 -21.70 20.12
N TYR A 109 63.01 -22.13 19.96
CA TYR A 109 61.78 -21.33 20.00
C TYR A 109 61.77 -20.23 21.08
N PRO A 110 61.47 -18.98 20.72
CA PRO A 110 60.94 -18.01 21.67
C PRO A 110 59.45 -17.73 21.40
N VAL A 111 58.75 -17.63 22.52
CA VAL A 111 57.38 -17.12 22.69
C VAL A 111 57.20 -15.80 21.90
N PHE A 112 56.18 -15.74 21.05
CA PHE A 112 55.76 -14.50 20.38
C PHE A 112 55.16 -13.51 21.40
N GLY A 113 56.00 -12.60 21.88
CA GLY A 113 55.56 -11.29 22.37
C GLY A 113 55.49 -10.31 21.20
N TYR A 114 54.31 -9.73 20.96
CA TYR A 114 54.16 -8.65 19.99
C TYR A 114 54.91 -7.40 20.49
N LYS A 115 56.02 -7.08 19.83
CA LYS A 115 56.67 -5.75 19.88
C LYS A 115 56.48 -5.11 18.51
N ALA A 116 55.77 -3.99 18.47
CA ALA A 116 55.50 -3.23 17.26
C ALA A 116 56.80 -2.65 16.65
N PRO A 117 56.95 -2.62 15.31
CA PRO A 117 57.97 -1.80 14.68
C PRO A 117 57.44 -0.36 14.59
N VAL A 118 57.97 0.49 15.47
CA VAL A 118 58.09 1.93 15.24
C VAL A 118 59.27 2.11 14.28
N GLU A 119 59.15 3.04 13.32
CA GLU A 119 60.15 3.41 12.29
C GLU A 119 60.00 2.75 10.90
N ALA A 120 58.88 3.11 10.24
CA ALA A 120 58.85 3.35 8.79
C ALA A 120 57.84 4.50 8.52
N GLY A 121 58.01 5.60 9.27
CA GLY A 121 57.29 6.84 9.04
C GLY A 121 58.13 7.71 8.13
N GLU A 122 57.65 7.92 6.90
CA GLU A 122 57.90 9.06 5.99
C GLU A 122 57.84 8.60 4.53
N ASN A 123 56.62 8.35 4.02
CA ASN A 123 56.23 8.69 2.64
C ASN A 123 54.77 8.32 2.28
N TRP A 124 54.04 7.65 3.17
CA TRP A 124 52.62 7.32 2.94
C TRP A 124 51.71 8.55 2.78
N ALA A 125 52.10 9.69 3.38
CA ALA A 125 51.35 10.94 3.26
C ALA A 125 51.34 11.52 1.83
N ALA A 126 52.32 11.19 0.98
CA ALA A 126 52.38 11.65 -0.41
C ALA A 126 51.65 10.73 -1.39
N THR A 127 51.57 9.43 -1.10
CA THR A 127 50.93 8.43 -1.97
C THR A 127 49.41 8.33 -1.79
N ILE A 128 48.91 8.57 -0.57
CA ILE A 128 47.47 8.49 -0.26
C ILE A 128 46.62 9.47 -1.11
N PRO A 129 47.00 10.75 -1.30
CA PRO A 129 46.25 11.67 -2.16
C PRO A 129 46.18 11.23 -3.64
N SER A 130 47.23 10.56 -4.15
CA SER A 130 47.28 10.03 -5.51
C SER A 130 46.29 8.89 -5.71
N TYR A 131 46.23 7.93 -4.78
CA TYR A 131 45.25 6.85 -4.85
C TYR A 131 43.81 7.33 -4.67
N ILE A 132 43.59 8.35 -3.83
CA ILE A 132 42.25 8.96 -3.66
C ILE A 132 41.80 9.67 -4.94
N THR A 133 42.72 10.30 -5.68
CA THR A 133 42.38 10.98 -6.94
C THR A 133 42.08 9.99 -8.07
N GLU A 134 42.82 8.88 -8.16
CA GLU A 134 42.54 7.79 -9.10
C GLU A 134 41.22 7.08 -8.79
N LEU A 135 40.93 6.78 -7.53
CA LEU A 135 39.64 6.19 -7.10
C LEU A 135 38.46 7.11 -7.44
N LYS A 136 38.59 8.42 -7.19
CA LYS A 136 37.57 9.41 -7.56
C LYS A 136 37.39 9.57 -9.07
N ALA A 137 38.41 9.30 -9.87
CA ALA A 137 38.31 9.31 -11.33
C ALA A 137 37.59 8.04 -11.83
N LEU A 138 37.91 6.88 -11.25
CA LEU A 138 37.26 5.61 -11.57
C LEU A 138 35.77 5.63 -11.22
N GLU A 139 35.40 6.18 -10.05
CA GLU A 139 34.01 6.32 -9.63
C GLU A 139 33.19 7.19 -10.59
N ARG A 140 33.77 8.31 -11.06
CA ARG A 140 33.12 9.18 -12.06
C ARG A 140 32.88 8.46 -13.39
N ASN A 141 33.85 7.67 -13.86
CA ASN A 141 33.72 6.91 -15.10
C ASN A 141 32.66 5.80 -14.98
N LEU A 142 32.61 5.10 -13.84
CA LEU A 142 31.57 4.10 -13.56
C LEU A 142 30.17 4.72 -13.50
N ARG A 143 30.05 5.91 -12.91
CA ARG A 143 28.77 6.65 -12.84
C ARG A 143 28.29 7.06 -14.24
N MET A 144 29.17 7.59 -15.08
CA MET A 144 28.84 7.91 -16.48
C MET A 144 28.46 6.66 -17.28
N LEU A 145 29.16 5.53 -17.10
CA LEU A 145 28.87 4.29 -17.81
C LEU A 145 27.51 3.67 -17.40
N MET A 146 27.16 3.76 -16.11
CA MET A 146 25.85 3.34 -15.63
C MET A 146 24.73 4.26 -16.13
N GLU A 147 24.98 5.56 -16.24
CA GLU A 147 24.02 6.53 -16.76
C GLU A 147 23.76 6.34 -18.26
N VAL A 148 24.80 6.05 -19.05
CA VAL A 148 24.68 5.71 -20.47
C VAL A 148 23.88 4.42 -20.65
N LYS A 149 24.21 3.34 -19.91
CA LYS A 149 23.45 2.08 -19.99
C LYS A 149 22.00 2.22 -19.53
N SER A 150 21.74 3.05 -18.51
CA SER A 150 20.38 3.31 -18.03
C SER A 150 19.54 4.06 -19.07
N LYS A 151 20.13 5.05 -19.76
CA LYS A 151 19.48 5.75 -20.88
C LYS A 151 19.18 4.78 -22.03
N THR A 152 20.16 3.99 -22.49
CA THR A 152 19.95 3.07 -23.63
C THR A 152 18.88 2.00 -23.36
N VAL A 153 18.74 1.51 -22.12
CA VAL A 153 17.67 0.55 -21.75
C VAL A 153 16.31 1.22 -21.65
N LYS A 154 16.24 2.47 -21.15
CA LYS A 154 15.00 3.26 -21.12
C LYS A 154 14.54 3.64 -22.53
N ASP A 155 15.47 3.98 -23.41
CA ASP A 155 15.17 4.38 -24.78
C ASP A 155 14.59 3.20 -25.59
N LYS A 156 15.15 1.99 -25.43
CA LYS A 156 14.59 0.77 -26.07
C LYS A 156 13.24 0.37 -25.52
N LEU A 157 13.05 0.46 -24.19
CA LEU A 157 11.76 0.15 -23.58
C LEU A 157 10.69 1.18 -23.99
N ALA A 158 11.07 2.46 -24.08
CA ALA A 158 10.20 3.52 -24.59
C ALA A 158 9.83 3.27 -26.06
N GLU A 159 10.78 2.91 -26.92
CA GLU A 159 10.55 2.60 -28.34
C GLU A 159 9.56 1.43 -28.53
N ASP A 160 9.73 0.33 -27.79
CA ASP A 160 8.81 -0.82 -27.86
C ASP A 160 7.40 -0.46 -27.34
N THR A 161 7.30 0.38 -26.30
CA THR A 161 5.99 0.84 -25.80
C THR A 161 5.30 1.81 -26.75
N VAL A 162 6.05 2.70 -27.41
CA VAL A 162 5.53 3.63 -28.41
C VAL A 162 5.02 2.85 -29.61
N LYS A 163 5.76 1.85 -30.10
CA LYS A 163 5.35 1.03 -31.24
C LYS A 163 4.07 0.22 -30.97
N ASN A 164 3.90 -0.33 -29.77
CA ASN A 164 2.67 -1.01 -29.36
C ASN A 164 1.48 -0.04 -29.26
N LEU A 165 1.72 1.19 -28.77
CA LEU A 165 0.70 2.23 -28.74
C LEU A 165 0.30 2.69 -30.15
N GLU A 166 1.26 2.86 -31.06
CA GLU A 166 1.02 3.19 -32.47
C GLU A 166 0.13 2.13 -33.16
N GLU A 167 0.40 0.83 -32.94
CA GLU A 167 -0.44 -0.24 -33.49
C GLU A 167 -1.88 -0.22 -32.93
N LYS A 168 -2.05 0.09 -31.64
CA LYS A 168 -3.39 0.19 -31.02
C LYS A 168 -4.15 1.43 -31.49
N VAL A 169 -3.47 2.56 -31.67
CA VAL A 169 -4.08 3.78 -32.22
C VAL A 169 -4.55 3.52 -33.64
N LYS A 170 -3.71 2.91 -34.49
CA LYS A 170 -4.09 2.55 -35.85
C LYS A 170 -5.31 1.62 -35.91
N SER A 171 -5.37 0.61 -35.04
CA SER A 171 -6.53 -0.29 -34.95
C SER A 171 -7.81 0.41 -34.48
N LEU A 172 -7.71 1.48 -33.68
CA LEU A 172 -8.87 2.27 -33.27
C LEU A 172 -9.31 3.24 -34.36
N GLU A 173 -8.37 3.85 -35.08
CA GLU A 173 -8.63 4.68 -36.25
C GLU A 173 -9.39 3.88 -37.33
N ASP A 174 -8.96 2.66 -37.63
CA ASP A 174 -9.65 1.77 -38.58
C ASP A 174 -11.11 1.49 -38.13
N ARG A 175 -11.34 1.24 -36.84
CA ARG A 175 -12.70 0.99 -36.30
C ARG A 175 -13.59 2.23 -36.29
N ILE A 176 -12.99 3.41 -36.11
CA ILE A 176 -13.73 4.68 -36.17
C ILE A 176 -14.11 4.96 -37.62
N ALA A 177 -13.20 4.74 -38.57
CA ALA A 177 -13.50 4.84 -40.01
C ALA A 177 -14.64 3.91 -40.42
N ASP A 178 -14.65 2.65 -39.98
CA ASP A 178 -15.75 1.71 -40.22
C ASP A 178 -17.09 2.21 -39.65
N HIS A 179 -17.08 2.80 -38.45
CA HIS A 179 -18.29 3.37 -37.84
C HIS A 179 -18.74 4.67 -38.52
N GLU A 180 -17.82 5.49 -39.00
CA GLU A 180 -18.11 6.69 -39.77
C GLU A 180 -18.70 6.34 -41.15
N GLU A 181 -18.22 5.29 -41.81
CA GLU A 181 -18.82 4.76 -43.05
C GLU A 181 -20.24 4.24 -42.80
N LEU A 182 -20.46 3.46 -41.73
CA LEU A 182 -21.79 2.95 -41.37
C LEU A 182 -22.76 4.08 -40.99
N MET A 183 -22.27 5.13 -40.34
CA MET A 183 -23.05 6.34 -40.06
C MET A 183 -23.27 7.20 -41.31
N ALA A 184 -22.35 7.22 -42.27
CA ALA A 184 -22.52 7.92 -43.55
C ALA A 184 -23.59 7.25 -44.42
N ASP A 185 -23.64 5.92 -44.44
CA ASP A 185 -24.71 5.15 -45.08
C ASP A 185 -26.08 5.43 -44.43
N LEU A 186 -26.15 5.48 -43.10
CA LEU A 186 -27.38 5.86 -42.38
C LEU A 186 -27.74 7.34 -42.55
N ARG A 187 -26.75 8.19 -42.84
CA ARG A 187 -26.92 9.62 -43.08
C ARG A 187 -27.17 9.93 -44.56
N ASN A 188 -27.16 8.92 -45.44
CA ASN A 188 -27.44 9.10 -46.86
C ASN A 188 -28.74 9.90 -47.01
N PRO A 189 -28.65 11.15 -47.49
CA PRO A 189 -29.81 12.02 -47.54
C PRO A 189 -30.86 11.49 -48.52
N GLU A 190 -30.51 10.62 -49.47
CA GLU A 190 -31.49 9.98 -50.34
C GLU A 190 -32.34 8.95 -49.60
N ASP A 191 -31.75 8.12 -48.73
CA ASP A 191 -32.49 7.15 -47.92
C ASP A 191 -33.31 7.84 -46.83
N ASN A 192 -32.75 8.88 -46.19
CA ASN A 192 -33.48 9.69 -45.22
C ASN A 192 -34.58 10.54 -45.89
N LYS A 193 -34.38 11.02 -47.12
CA LYS A 193 -35.41 11.71 -47.90
C LYS A 193 -36.47 10.74 -48.38
N LEU A 194 -36.11 9.50 -48.77
CA LEU A 194 -37.07 8.45 -49.12
C LEU A 194 -37.92 8.05 -47.91
N ILE A 195 -37.31 7.94 -46.73
CA ILE A 195 -38.02 7.67 -45.47
C ILE A 195 -38.90 8.86 -45.09
N ALA A 196 -38.40 10.09 -45.17
CA ALA A 196 -39.16 11.31 -44.87
C ALA A 196 -40.30 11.55 -45.88
N GLU A 197 -40.10 11.30 -47.17
CA GLU A 197 -41.14 11.36 -48.20
C GLU A 197 -42.16 10.23 -48.04
N LYS A 198 -41.76 9.04 -47.59
CA LYS A 198 -42.71 7.97 -47.21
C LYS A 198 -43.52 8.34 -45.98
N ILE A 199 -42.89 8.90 -44.94
CA ILE A 199 -43.59 9.36 -43.74
C ILE A 199 -44.56 10.49 -44.11
N LYS A 200 -44.11 11.49 -44.88
CA LYS A 200 -44.95 12.60 -45.33
C LYS A 200 -46.06 12.14 -46.27
N SER A 201 -45.79 11.21 -47.18
CA SER A 201 -46.83 10.61 -48.03
C SER A 201 -47.84 9.79 -47.22
N LEU A 202 -47.43 9.15 -46.12
CA LEU A 202 -48.32 8.44 -45.21
C LEU A 202 -49.14 9.42 -44.37
N GLU A 203 -48.55 10.51 -43.89
CA GLU A 203 -49.24 11.59 -43.17
C GLU A 203 -50.24 12.32 -44.08
N ASP A 204 -49.85 12.66 -45.31
CA ASP A 204 -50.73 13.32 -46.28
C ASP A 204 -51.90 12.40 -46.67
N LYS A 205 -51.65 11.09 -46.88
CA LYS A 205 -52.73 10.09 -47.09
C LYS A 205 -53.65 9.97 -45.87
N LEU A 206 -53.09 10.02 -44.66
CA LEU A 206 -53.86 9.97 -43.41
C LEU A 206 -54.70 11.23 -43.19
N MET A 207 -54.27 12.38 -43.70
CA MET A 207 -54.98 13.65 -43.61
C MET A 207 -56.00 13.86 -44.74
N GLU A 208 -55.77 13.28 -45.91
CA GLU A 208 -56.68 13.36 -47.06
C GLU A 208 -57.84 12.34 -46.97
N ASP A 209 -57.64 11.20 -46.31
CA ASP A 209 -58.69 10.22 -45.99
C ASP A 209 -59.44 10.55 -44.69
N LYS A 210 -60.22 11.64 -44.71
CA LYS A 210 -61.33 11.78 -43.76
C LYS A 210 -62.48 10.79 -43.98
N VAL A 211 -62.46 9.93 -45.01
CA VAL A 211 -63.53 8.96 -45.27
C VAL A 211 -63.00 7.70 -45.97
N LYS A 212 -62.50 6.72 -45.22
CA LYS A 212 -63.00 5.33 -45.23
C LYS A 212 -62.25 4.45 -44.22
N PRO A 213 -62.96 3.63 -43.42
CA PRO A 213 -62.37 2.81 -42.35
C PRO A 213 -61.51 1.63 -42.82
N ALA A 214 -61.19 1.51 -44.12
CA ALA A 214 -60.48 0.36 -44.67
C ALA A 214 -58.95 0.49 -44.55
N ASP A 215 -58.39 1.69 -44.72
CA ASP A 215 -56.93 1.91 -44.77
C ASP A 215 -56.28 2.14 -43.39
N HIS A 216 -57.09 2.46 -42.38
CA HIS A 216 -56.65 2.49 -40.98
C HIS A 216 -56.11 1.13 -40.50
N SER A 217 -56.67 0.02 -41.00
CA SER A 217 -56.24 -1.33 -40.62
C SER A 217 -54.83 -1.67 -41.10
N LEU A 218 -54.39 -1.09 -42.22
CA LEU A 218 -53.12 -1.40 -42.85
C LEU A 218 -51.98 -0.61 -42.20
N ILE A 219 -52.25 0.65 -41.85
CA ILE A 219 -51.34 1.50 -41.07
C ILE A 219 -51.18 0.94 -39.65
N GLU A 220 -52.29 0.58 -39.00
CA GLU A 220 -52.27 -0.07 -37.67
C GLU A 220 -51.51 -1.40 -37.70
N GLY A 221 -51.63 -2.18 -38.79
CA GLY A 221 -50.83 -3.38 -39.02
C GLY A 221 -49.32 -3.12 -39.13
N THR A 222 -48.91 -2.06 -39.83
CA THR A 222 -47.48 -1.70 -39.96
C THR A 222 -46.89 -1.16 -38.67
N ILE A 223 -47.63 -0.34 -37.91
CA ILE A 223 -47.21 0.14 -36.59
C ILE A 223 -47.05 -1.04 -35.64
N LYS A 224 -48.03 -1.95 -35.62
CA LYS A 224 -47.96 -3.16 -34.81
C LYS A 224 -46.77 -4.06 -35.16
N THR A 225 -46.44 -4.17 -36.45
CA THR A 225 -45.25 -4.91 -36.90
C THR A 225 -43.94 -4.23 -36.45
N LEU A 226 -43.89 -2.90 -36.42
CA LEU A 226 -42.73 -2.14 -35.91
C LEU A 226 -42.62 -2.25 -34.38
N GLU A 227 -43.73 -2.15 -33.66
CA GLU A 227 -43.78 -2.39 -32.21
C GLU A 227 -43.32 -3.81 -31.87
N ASP A 228 -43.77 -4.83 -32.60
CA ASP A 228 -43.31 -6.21 -32.42
C ASP A 228 -41.80 -6.36 -32.66
N LYS A 229 -41.23 -5.65 -33.66
CA LYS A 229 -39.78 -5.65 -33.91
C LYS A 229 -38.97 -4.95 -32.82
N VAL A 230 -39.48 -3.82 -32.30
CA VAL A 230 -38.86 -3.12 -31.16
C VAL A 230 -38.91 -3.99 -29.92
N LYS A 231 -40.03 -4.66 -29.66
CA LYS A 231 -40.19 -5.59 -28.54
C LYS A 231 -39.24 -6.79 -28.63
N VAL A 232 -39.04 -7.35 -29.83
CA VAL A 232 -38.03 -8.40 -30.07
C VAL A 232 -36.61 -7.90 -29.81
N LEU A 233 -36.30 -6.64 -30.11
CA LEU A 233 -34.99 -6.04 -29.79
C LEU A 233 -34.82 -5.82 -28.29
N GLU A 234 -35.86 -5.34 -27.58
CA GLU A 234 -35.85 -5.20 -26.12
C GLU A 234 -35.70 -6.56 -25.42
N ASP A 235 -36.43 -7.59 -25.86
CA ASP A 235 -36.32 -8.95 -25.33
C ASP A 235 -34.91 -9.52 -25.53
N ARG A 236 -34.26 -9.24 -26.67
CA ARG A 236 -32.87 -9.65 -26.92
C ARG A 236 -31.87 -8.93 -26.01
N ILE A 237 -32.06 -7.64 -25.76
CA ILE A 237 -31.23 -6.87 -24.82
C ILE A 237 -31.40 -7.41 -23.39
N MET A 238 -32.63 -7.70 -22.97
CA MET A 238 -32.94 -8.30 -21.67
C MET A 238 -32.34 -9.71 -21.54
N GLU A 239 -32.35 -10.51 -22.60
CA GLU A 239 -31.72 -11.82 -22.63
C GLU A 239 -30.18 -11.71 -22.50
N ASP A 240 -29.56 -10.75 -23.18
CA ASP A 240 -28.13 -10.50 -23.09
C ASP A 240 -27.72 -9.97 -21.69
N GLU A 241 -28.56 -9.15 -21.07
CA GLU A 241 -28.36 -8.68 -19.68
C GLU A 241 -28.52 -9.82 -18.66
N ALA A 242 -29.52 -10.69 -18.83
CA ALA A 242 -29.70 -11.87 -17.99
C ALA A 242 -28.54 -12.87 -18.12
N LYS A 243 -28.04 -13.08 -19.35
CA LYS A 243 -26.83 -13.88 -19.59
C LYS A 243 -25.61 -13.26 -18.91
N PHE A 244 -25.48 -11.94 -18.92
CA PHE A 244 -24.41 -11.22 -18.23
C PHE A 244 -24.47 -11.44 -16.71
N LYS A 245 -25.66 -11.33 -16.09
CA LYS A 245 -25.86 -11.59 -14.65
C LYS A 245 -25.56 -13.05 -14.25
N ILE A 246 -26.00 -14.03 -15.06
CA ILE A 246 -25.67 -15.45 -14.81
C ILE A 246 -24.15 -15.68 -14.89
N LEU A 247 -23.45 -14.97 -15.78
CA LEU A 247 -22.01 -15.06 -15.93
C LEU A 247 -21.28 -14.45 -14.73
N GLU A 248 -21.75 -13.29 -14.25
CA GLU A 248 -21.27 -12.61 -13.06
C GLU A 248 -21.46 -13.48 -11.80
N GLU A 249 -22.63 -14.10 -11.63
CA GLU A 249 -22.94 -14.97 -10.51
C GLU A 249 -22.11 -16.27 -10.53
N LYS A 250 -21.89 -16.86 -11.72
CA LYS A 250 -20.98 -18.02 -11.88
C LYS A 250 -19.52 -17.66 -11.59
N LEU A 251 -19.08 -16.45 -11.95
CA LEU A 251 -17.76 -15.94 -11.61
C LEU A 251 -17.60 -15.78 -10.09
N LEU A 252 -18.61 -15.21 -9.42
CA LEU A 252 -18.65 -15.09 -7.96
C LEU A 252 -18.63 -16.45 -7.26
N LYS A 253 -19.43 -17.41 -7.73
CA LYS A 253 -19.53 -18.75 -7.13
C LYS A 253 -18.26 -19.57 -7.30
N ASN A 254 -17.65 -19.56 -8.49
CA ASN A 254 -16.39 -20.25 -8.74
C ASN A 254 -15.22 -19.64 -7.94
N THR A 255 -15.29 -18.33 -7.65
CA THR A 255 -14.32 -17.64 -6.80
C THR A 255 -14.48 -18.00 -5.31
N LEU A 256 -15.66 -18.45 -4.88
CA LEU A 256 -15.96 -18.83 -3.50
C LEU A 256 -15.76 -20.32 -3.22
N GLU A 257 -15.95 -21.20 -4.21
CA GLU A 257 -15.84 -22.67 -4.04
C GLU A 257 -14.39 -23.20 -4.14
N ASP A 258 -13.41 -22.44 -4.64
CA ASP A 258 -11.99 -22.84 -4.67
C ASP A 258 -11.21 -22.53 -3.37
N ARG A 259 -11.92 -22.27 -2.26
CA ARG A 259 -11.34 -22.12 -0.93
C ARG A 259 -11.29 -23.49 -0.26
N PRO A 260 -10.10 -24.10 -0.02
CA PRO A 260 -10.05 -25.39 0.66
C PRO A 260 -10.56 -25.25 2.10
N GLU A 261 -11.60 -26.00 2.42
CA GLU A 261 -12.12 -26.13 3.78
C GLU A 261 -11.10 -26.78 4.73
N THR A 262 -11.16 -26.30 5.97
CA THR A 262 -10.29 -26.54 7.13
C THR A 262 -9.89 -27.99 7.43
N PRO A 263 -8.77 -28.23 8.15
CA PRO A 263 -8.59 -29.43 8.95
C PRO A 263 -8.77 -29.13 10.45
N LYS A 264 -9.98 -29.36 10.97
CA LYS A 264 -10.20 -29.73 12.38
C LYS A 264 -10.42 -31.25 12.44
N SER A 265 -9.34 -32.02 12.43
CA SER A 265 -9.23 -33.35 13.07
C SER A 265 -7.92 -34.04 12.69
N MET A 266 -6.80 -33.62 13.29
CA MET A 266 -5.60 -34.47 13.37
C MET A 266 -4.89 -34.19 14.70
N GLU A 267 -5.60 -34.53 15.77
CA GLU A 267 -5.07 -34.61 17.13
C GLU A 267 -5.28 -36.05 17.60
N SER A 268 -4.49 -36.97 17.04
CA SER A 268 -4.13 -38.28 17.61
C SER A 268 -3.29 -39.06 16.60
N ARG A 269 -2.23 -39.70 17.11
CA ARG A 269 -1.29 -40.61 16.41
C ARG A 269 -0.03 -39.97 15.82
N LEU A 270 0.81 -39.46 16.70
CA LEU A 270 2.27 -39.59 16.54
C LEU A 270 2.65 -41.06 16.80
N GLY A 271 2.81 -41.81 15.71
CA GLY A 271 3.39 -43.15 15.71
C GLY A 271 4.22 -43.28 14.44
N ILE A 272 5.51 -42.98 14.56
CA ILE A 272 6.52 -43.15 13.51
C ILE A 272 6.56 -44.64 13.10
N PRO A 273 6.53 -44.95 11.79
CA PRO A 273 7.73 -45.57 11.21
C PRO A 273 8.17 -44.93 9.89
N ARG A 274 9.49 -44.77 9.76
CA ARG A 274 10.21 -44.61 8.48
C ARG A 274 9.79 -45.72 7.51
N PHE A 275 9.51 -45.38 6.24
CA PHE A 275 10.10 -45.97 5.02
C PHE A 275 9.30 -45.56 3.76
N ARG A 276 10.03 -45.44 2.63
CA ARG A 276 9.61 -45.24 1.21
C ARG A 276 9.12 -43.85 0.78
N LEU A 277 10.06 -42.93 0.56
CA LEU A 277 9.88 -41.66 -0.17
C LEU A 277 10.33 -41.70 -1.64
N LYS A 278 10.42 -42.89 -2.26
CA LYS A 278 10.84 -43.00 -3.67
C LYS A 278 9.68 -43.25 -4.65
N GLU A 279 8.51 -43.67 -4.15
CA GLU A 279 7.35 -44.01 -4.99
C GLU A 279 6.41 -42.81 -5.24
N ASP A 280 6.41 -41.82 -4.35
CA ASP A 280 5.53 -40.64 -4.47
C ASP A 280 6.15 -39.49 -5.29
N SER A 281 7.47 -39.48 -5.48
CA SER A 281 8.14 -38.50 -6.34
C SER A 281 7.80 -38.72 -7.82
N ASP A 282 7.65 -39.97 -8.24
CA ASP A 282 7.26 -40.31 -9.61
C ASP A 282 5.77 -40.08 -9.86
N LYS A 283 4.92 -40.27 -8.84
CA LYS A 283 3.49 -39.88 -8.90
C LYS A 283 3.28 -38.37 -8.94
N LEU A 284 4.12 -37.58 -8.26
CA LEU A 284 4.07 -36.11 -8.30
C LEU A 284 4.67 -35.54 -9.59
N LYS A 285 5.73 -36.14 -10.14
CA LYS A 285 6.23 -35.80 -11.49
C LYS A 285 5.20 -36.12 -12.58
N GLY A 286 4.45 -37.22 -12.43
CA GLY A 286 3.33 -37.54 -13.32
C GLY A 286 2.21 -36.50 -13.27
N LYS A 287 1.82 -36.05 -12.07
CA LYS A 287 0.77 -35.02 -11.90
C LYS A 287 1.21 -33.63 -12.37
N GLY A 288 2.48 -33.27 -12.21
CA GLY A 288 3.05 -32.03 -12.75
C GLY A 288 3.01 -31.99 -14.28
N LYS A 289 3.37 -33.11 -14.94
CA LYS A 289 3.27 -33.25 -16.40
C LYS A 289 1.83 -33.15 -16.90
N VAL A 290 0.87 -33.75 -16.17
CA VAL A 290 -0.56 -33.67 -16.51
C VAL A 290 -1.12 -32.25 -16.35
N LEU A 291 -0.63 -31.46 -15.40
CA LEU A 291 -1.03 -30.05 -15.24
C LEU A 291 -0.39 -29.16 -16.32
N GLU A 292 0.88 -29.40 -16.65
CA GLU A 292 1.61 -28.67 -17.69
C GLU A 292 1.07 -28.98 -19.09
N ASP A 293 0.69 -30.23 -19.35
CA ASP A 293 -0.03 -30.63 -20.57
C ASP A 293 -1.43 -29.98 -20.61
N LYS A 294 -2.17 -29.90 -19.49
CA LYS A 294 -3.46 -29.19 -19.41
C LYS A 294 -3.36 -27.68 -19.63
N LEU A 295 -2.25 -27.05 -19.25
CA LEU A 295 -1.98 -25.62 -19.49
C LEU A 295 -1.41 -25.32 -20.89
N ARG A 296 -0.80 -26.32 -21.56
CA ARG A 296 -0.43 -26.21 -22.98
C ARG A 296 -1.61 -26.38 -23.92
N THR A 297 -2.63 -27.17 -23.56
CA THR A 297 -3.80 -27.46 -24.42
C THR A 297 -4.51 -26.20 -24.94
N PRO A 298 -4.75 -25.13 -24.16
CA PRO A 298 -5.41 -23.91 -24.66
C PRO A 298 -4.59 -23.20 -25.72
N ASN A 299 -3.28 -23.03 -25.52
CA ASN A 299 -2.39 -22.37 -26.47
C ASN A 299 -2.19 -23.21 -27.75
N VAL A 300 -2.15 -24.54 -27.62
CA VAL A 300 -2.11 -25.46 -28.76
C VAL A 300 -3.43 -25.44 -29.53
N LEU A 301 -4.57 -25.34 -28.85
CA LEU A 301 -5.89 -25.18 -29.49
C LEU A 301 -6.05 -23.83 -30.18
N LEU A 302 -5.53 -22.75 -29.58
CA LEU A 302 -5.53 -21.41 -30.17
C LEU A 302 -4.73 -21.41 -31.47
N LYS A 303 -3.48 -21.90 -31.42
CA LYS A 303 -2.63 -22.01 -32.60
C LYS A 303 -3.20 -22.95 -33.65
N LYS A 304 -3.76 -24.11 -33.24
CA LYS A 304 -4.43 -25.04 -34.16
C LYS A 304 -5.67 -24.43 -34.82
N ASN A 305 -6.41 -23.57 -34.13
CA ASN A 305 -7.57 -22.88 -34.69
C ASN A 305 -7.16 -21.72 -35.60
N GLU A 306 -6.08 -21.00 -35.28
CA GLU A 306 -5.47 -20.00 -36.17
C GLU A 306 -4.93 -20.63 -37.45
N ASP A 307 -4.18 -21.73 -37.34
CA ASP A 307 -3.65 -22.48 -38.49
C ASP A 307 -4.78 -23.05 -39.35
N LYS A 308 -5.86 -23.53 -38.72
CA LYS A 308 -7.06 -24.04 -39.41
C LYS A 308 -7.85 -22.92 -40.09
N LEU A 309 -7.95 -21.75 -39.47
CA LEU A 309 -8.55 -20.56 -40.08
C LEU A 309 -7.74 -20.15 -41.32
N GLN A 310 -6.41 -20.05 -41.20
CA GLN A 310 -5.53 -19.70 -42.32
C GLN A 310 -5.59 -20.73 -43.47
N THR A 311 -5.63 -22.03 -43.16
CA THR A 311 -5.73 -23.08 -44.20
C THR A 311 -7.08 -23.15 -44.88
N GLU A 312 -8.20 -22.86 -44.18
CA GLU A 312 -9.51 -22.82 -44.83
C GLU A 312 -9.72 -21.55 -45.66
N THR A 313 -9.15 -20.41 -45.25
CA THR A 313 -9.13 -19.16 -46.04
C THR A 313 -8.33 -19.33 -47.34
N HIS A 314 -7.16 -19.99 -47.30
CA HIS A 314 -6.35 -20.22 -48.50
C HIS A 314 -6.96 -21.22 -49.50
N LYS A 315 -7.84 -22.12 -49.06
CA LYS A 315 -8.47 -23.14 -49.92
C LYS A 315 -9.76 -22.69 -50.62
N GLY A 316 -10.19 -21.44 -50.43
CA GLY A 316 -11.40 -20.89 -51.06
C GLY A 316 -12.69 -21.65 -50.73
N LYS A 317 -12.70 -22.44 -49.64
CA LYS A 317 -13.80 -23.35 -49.27
C LYS A 317 -14.79 -22.75 -48.27
N LEU A 318 -14.58 -21.54 -47.77
CA LEU A 318 -15.60 -20.84 -46.98
C LEU A 318 -16.60 -20.15 -47.90
N LYS A 319 -17.68 -20.85 -48.26
CA LYS A 319 -18.87 -20.27 -48.90
C LYS A 319 -20.01 -19.97 -47.93
N ALA A 320 -19.77 -20.07 -46.62
CA ALA A 320 -20.78 -19.81 -45.59
C ALA A 320 -20.26 -18.76 -44.59
N PRO A 321 -20.76 -17.51 -44.62
CA PRO A 321 -20.32 -16.43 -43.72
C PRO A 321 -20.48 -16.82 -42.23
N ASP A 322 -21.55 -17.57 -41.89
CA ASP A 322 -21.88 -17.96 -40.52
C ASP A 322 -20.77 -18.73 -39.79
N LYS A 323 -19.97 -19.52 -40.50
CA LYS A 323 -18.87 -20.31 -39.88
C LYS A 323 -17.65 -19.45 -39.56
N LEU A 324 -17.41 -18.40 -40.35
CA LEU A 324 -16.32 -17.46 -40.11
C LEU A 324 -16.63 -16.62 -38.88
N ASP A 325 -17.86 -16.14 -38.76
CA ASP A 325 -18.31 -15.36 -37.60
C ASP A 325 -18.22 -16.19 -36.31
N THR A 326 -18.63 -17.45 -36.36
CA THR A 326 -18.55 -18.36 -35.20
C THR A 326 -17.09 -18.62 -34.76
N LEU A 327 -16.15 -18.73 -35.69
CA LEU A 327 -14.73 -18.92 -35.38
C LEU A 327 -14.08 -17.64 -34.86
N THR A 328 -14.41 -16.50 -35.45
CA THR A 328 -13.92 -15.18 -35.05
C THR A 328 -14.43 -14.80 -33.66
N GLU A 329 -15.67 -15.15 -33.36
CA GLU A 329 -16.30 -14.92 -32.06
C GLU A 329 -15.72 -15.85 -30.98
N LYS A 330 -15.45 -17.13 -31.31
CA LYS A 330 -14.68 -18.03 -30.43
C LYS A 330 -13.25 -17.54 -30.18
N LEU A 331 -12.57 -16.99 -31.19
CA LEU A 331 -11.23 -16.44 -31.04
C LEU A 331 -11.25 -15.16 -30.18
N LYS A 332 -12.26 -14.29 -30.36
CA LYS A 332 -12.50 -13.11 -29.50
C LYS A 332 -12.77 -13.52 -28.05
N ARG A 333 -13.62 -14.52 -27.81
CA ARG A 333 -13.89 -15.07 -26.47
C ARG A 333 -12.63 -15.66 -25.83
N LEU A 334 -11.81 -16.40 -26.59
CA LEU A 334 -10.54 -16.96 -26.10
C LEU A 334 -9.48 -15.88 -25.81
N LYS A 335 -9.43 -14.81 -26.62
CA LYS A 335 -8.54 -13.67 -26.42
C LYS A 335 -8.96 -12.81 -25.20
N HIS A 336 -10.26 -12.76 -24.88
CA HIS A 336 -10.79 -12.17 -23.65
C HIS A 336 -10.58 -13.03 -22.39
N HIS A 337 -10.22 -14.31 -22.54
CA HIS A 337 -9.96 -15.23 -21.43
C HIS A 337 -8.48 -15.32 -21.03
N GLN A 338 -7.60 -14.53 -21.66
CA GLN A 338 -6.27 -14.34 -21.13
C GLN A 338 -6.40 -13.47 -19.87
N PRO A 339 -5.96 -13.94 -18.68
CA PRO A 339 -5.98 -13.09 -17.49
C PRO A 339 -5.18 -11.85 -17.85
N ASP A 340 -5.83 -10.69 -17.75
CA ASP A 340 -5.21 -9.40 -18.05
C ASP A 340 -3.86 -9.39 -17.34
N ASP A 341 -2.76 -9.07 -18.03
CA ASP A 341 -1.43 -9.16 -17.44
C ASP A 341 -1.30 -8.32 -16.16
N LYS A 342 -2.21 -7.33 -16.00
CA LYS A 342 -2.46 -6.58 -14.78
C LYS A 342 -2.90 -7.45 -13.60
N GLU A 343 -3.85 -8.36 -13.80
CA GLU A 343 -4.37 -9.24 -12.75
C GLU A 343 -3.29 -10.22 -12.27
N LYS A 344 -2.48 -10.78 -13.18
CA LYS A 344 -1.32 -11.60 -12.81
C LYS A 344 -0.31 -10.79 -11.98
N ALA A 345 -0.03 -9.55 -12.38
CA ALA A 345 0.87 -8.67 -11.64
C ALA A 345 0.34 -8.33 -10.23
N ARG A 346 -0.99 -8.16 -10.07
CA ARG A 346 -1.62 -7.97 -8.75
C ARG A 346 -1.46 -9.20 -7.88
N HIS A 347 -1.83 -10.39 -8.37
CA HIS A 347 -1.68 -11.64 -7.61
C HIS A 347 -0.23 -11.89 -7.21
N PHE A 348 0.71 -11.62 -8.12
CA PHE A 348 2.14 -11.70 -7.82
C PHE A 348 2.56 -10.71 -6.72
N ALA A 349 2.11 -9.45 -6.79
CA ALA A 349 2.43 -8.45 -5.76
C ALA A 349 1.86 -8.84 -4.39
N LEU A 350 0.62 -9.34 -4.31
CA LEU A 350 0.03 -9.84 -3.07
C LEU A 350 0.81 -11.04 -2.53
N PHE A 351 1.15 -12.00 -3.38
CA PHE A 351 1.96 -13.16 -3.02
C PHE A 351 3.31 -12.72 -2.42
N MET A 352 4.00 -11.76 -3.05
CA MET A 352 5.25 -11.22 -2.53
C MET A 352 5.05 -10.51 -1.18
N ALA A 353 3.98 -9.73 -1.00
CA ALA A 353 3.67 -9.08 0.27
C ALA A 353 3.44 -10.12 1.39
N VAL A 354 2.66 -11.18 1.12
CA VAL A 354 2.42 -12.26 2.08
C VAL A 354 3.71 -12.99 2.44
N LEU A 355 4.55 -13.31 1.45
CA LEU A 355 5.86 -13.93 1.69
C LEU A 355 6.74 -13.06 2.60
N LEU A 356 6.80 -11.76 2.36
CA LEU A 356 7.56 -10.84 3.20
C LEU A 356 6.99 -10.80 4.62
N ILE A 357 5.67 -10.70 4.79
CA ILE A 357 5.03 -10.72 6.12
C ILE A 357 5.37 -12.01 6.87
N MET A 358 5.35 -13.17 6.20
CA MET A 358 5.73 -14.46 6.78
C MET A 358 7.20 -14.54 7.20
N ILE A 359 8.08 -13.75 6.57
CA ILE A 359 9.50 -13.66 6.91
C ILE A 359 9.74 -12.78 8.15
N ILE A 360 8.82 -11.84 8.49
CA ILE A 360 8.96 -10.94 9.66
C ILE A 360 9.31 -11.70 10.94
N PRO A 361 8.53 -12.70 11.40
CA PRO A 361 8.79 -13.34 12.69
C PRO A 361 10.14 -14.05 12.71
N VAL A 362 10.54 -14.66 11.58
CA VAL A 362 11.82 -15.36 11.46
C VAL A 362 12.99 -14.38 11.54
N LEU A 363 12.88 -13.21 10.90
CA LEU A 363 13.92 -12.18 10.96
C LEU A 363 14.00 -11.52 12.33
N VAL A 364 12.85 -11.25 12.96
CA VAL A 364 12.79 -10.72 14.32
C VAL A 364 13.44 -11.71 15.29
N LEU A 365 13.07 -12.99 15.21
CA LEU A 365 13.64 -14.05 16.05
C LEU A 365 15.15 -14.19 15.84
N ARG A 366 15.63 -14.16 14.59
CA ARG A 366 17.07 -14.24 14.28
C ARG A 366 17.86 -13.00 14.69
N SER A 367 17.19 -11.89 14.92
CA SER A 367 17.82 -10.62 15.31
C SER A 367 17.65 -10.34 16.80
N LEU A 368 17.11 -11.30 17.57
CA LEU A 368 17.09 -11.25 19.03
C LEU A 368 18.52 -11.10 19.55
N GLY A 369 18.76 -10.04 20.32
CA GLY A 369 20.08 -9.68 20.85
C GLY A 369 20.83 -8.62 20.05
N GLN A 370 20.37 -8.25 18.86
CA GLN A 370 20.93 -7.16 18.05
C GLN A 370 19.83 -6.15 17.67
N PRO A 371 19.42 -5.26 18.60
CA PRO A 371 18.26 -4.39 18.39
C PRO A 371 18.41 -3.49 17.17
N LEU A 372 19.62 -2.99 16.92
CA LEU A 372 19.91 -2.13 15.77
C LEU A 372 19.67 -2.87 14.44
N LEU A 373 20.18 -4.09 14.33
CA LEU A 373 20.01 -4.91 13.13
C LEU A 373 18.56 -5.38 12.96
N ALA A 374 17.87 -5.67 14.07
CA ALA A 374 16.46 -6.06 14.07
C ALA A 374 15.58 -4.95 13.48
N VAL A 375 15.75 -3.70 13.95
CA VAL A 375 14.98 -2.55 13.46
C VAL A 375 15.29 -2.29 11.99
N TRP A 376 16.56 -2.31 11.58
CA TRP A 376 16.96 -2.16 10.17
C TRP A 376 16.29 -3.17 9.25
N ARG A 377 16.36 -4.46 9.58
CA ARG A 377 15.76 -5.54 8.80
C ARG A 377 14.24 -5.42 8.75
N LEU A 378 13.62 -5.11 9.90
CA LEU A 378 12.19 -4.90 9.98
C LEU A 378 11.74 -3.72 9.12
N SER A 379 12.46 -2.59 9.16
CA SER A 379 12.16 -1.42 8.36
C SER A 379 12.26 -1.69 6.86
N PHE A 380 13.34 -2.35 6.41
CA PHE A 380 13.49 -2.74 5.00
C PHE A 380 12.31 -3.60 4.53
N LEU A 381 11.97 -4.59 5.34
CA LEU A 381 10.93 -5.54 4.98
C LEU A 381 9.54 -4.89 5.01
N LEU A 382 9.24 -4.04 6.00
CA LEU A 382 7.96 -3.31 6.07
C LEU A 382 7.79 -2.33 4.90
N CYS A 383 8.85 -1.61 4.50
CA CYS A 383 8.82 -0.77 3.30
C CYS A 383 8.59 -1.60 2.03
N GLY A 384 9.24 -2.78 1.93
CA GLY A 384 9.02 -3.73 0.85
C GLY A 384 7.57 -4.23 0.80
N CYS A 385 7.02 -4.65 1.94
CA CYS A 385 5.62 -5.05 2.08
C CYS A 385 4.68 -3.93 1.64
N ALA A 386 4.89 -2.71 2.15
CA ALA A 386 4.07 -1.56 1.80
C ALA A 386 4.12 -1.26 0.30
N PHE A 387 5.30 -1.33 -0.33
CA PHE A 387 5.44 -1.17 -1.78
C PHE A 387 4.65 -2.23 -2.56
N PHE A 388 4.78 -3.51 -2.22
CA PHE A 388 4.03 -4.57 -2.89
C PHE A 388 2.52 -4.46 -2.68
N LEU A 389 2.08 -4.05 -1.48
CA LEU A 389 0.67 -3.77 -1.20
C LEU A 389 0.16 -2.58 -2.01
N ILE A 390 0.92 -1.48 -2.13
CA ILE A 390 0.58 -0.35 -3.01
C ILE A 390 0.48 -0.82 -4.46
N ARG A 391 1.41 -1.67 -4.92
CA ARG A 391 1.38 -2.21 -6.28
C ARG A 391 0.18 -3.12 -6.51
N PHE A 392 -0.20 -3.92 -5.51
CA PHE A 392 -1.38 -4.79 -5.55
C PHE A 392 -2.69 -3.99 -5.66
N LEU A 393 -2.80 -2.86 -4.94
CA LEU A 393 -3.94 -1.95 -5.04
C LEU A 393 -4.08 -1.31 -6.44
N ASP A 394 -3.05 -1.43 -7.28
CA ASP A 394 -3.00 -1.08 -8.71
C ASP A 394 -3.40 0.35 -9.06
N VAL A 395 -3.09 1.28 -8.16
CA VAL A 395 -3.10 2.69 -8.50
C VAL A 395 -1.73 3.09 -9.05
N THR A 396 -1.67 3.07 -10.39
CA THR A 396 -0.43 3.06 -11.18
C THR A 396 0.50 4.25 -10.95
N MET A 397 -0.02 5.46 -10.75
CA MET A 397 0.80 6.66 -10.52
C MET A 397 1.55 6.62 -9.18
N ARG A 398 1.14 5.78 -8.22
CA ARG A 398 1.63 5.84 -6.83
C ARG A 398 2.68 4.80 -6.50
N ALA A 399 2.73 3.68 -7.23
CA ALA A 399 3.77 2.67 -7.03
C ALA A 399 5.17 3.22 -7.35
N GLN A 400 5.30 4.04 -8.40
CA GLN A 400 6.56 4.70 -8.75
C GLN A 400 6.98 5.72 -7.68
N THR A 401 6.06 6.54 -7.20
CA THR A 401 6.30 7.49 -6.11
C THR A 401 6.71 6.77 -4.83
N SER A 402 6.04 5.68 -4.47
CA SER A 402 6.41 4.85 -3.32
C SER A 402 7.80 4.25 -3.48
N LEU A 403 8.15 3.72 -4.66
CA LEU A 403 9.48 3.20 -4.93
C LEU A 403 10.54 4.31 -4.77
N PHE A 404 10.31 5.47 -5.37
CA PHE A 404 11.22 6.61 -5.29
C PHE A 404 11.40 7.09 -3.84
N CYS A 405 10.31 7.30 -3.10
CA CYS A 405 10.35 7.68 -1.69
C CYS A 405 11.10 6.65 -0.85
N ASN A 406 10.83 5.36 -1.06
CA ASN A 406 11.48 4.29 -0.31
C ASN A 406 12.98 4.24 -0.61
N CYS A 407 13.37 4.33 -1.88
CA CYS A 407 14.77 4.38 -2.29
C CYS A 407 15.47 5.61 -1.71
N ALA A 408 14.87 6.81 -1.82
CA ALA A 408 15.43 8.04 -1.28
C ALA A 408 15.58 7.96 0.26
N GLY A 409 14.58 7.42 0.95
CA GLY A 409 14.61 7.22 2.39
C GLY A 409 15.70 6.23 2.84
N PHE A 410 15.89 5.12 2.11
CA PHE A 410 16.99 4.19 2.41
C PHE A 410 18.36 4.76 2.07
N MET A 411 18.50 5.52 0.99
CA MET A 411 19.76 6.20 0.68
C MET A 411 20.11 7.22 1.76
N LEU A 412 19.12 7.97 2.26
CA LEU A 412 19.28 8.87 3.39
C LEU A 412 19.66 8.11 4.67
N ALA A 413 19.04 6.96 4.93
CA ALA A 413 19.36 6.13 6.08
C ALA A 413 20.80 5.57 6.02
N LEU A 414 21.23 5.06 4.86
CA LEU A 414 22.60 4.59 4.65
C LEU A 414 23.62 5.73 4.77
N TYR A 415 23.28 6.91 4.25
CA TYR A 415 24.13 8.09 4.43
C TYR A 415 24.25 8.48 5.90
N ALA A 416 23.15 8.51 6.65
CA ALA A 416 23.15 8.85 8.07
C ALA A 416 23.88 7.80 8.93
N ASP A 417 23.77 6.51 8.57
CA ASP A 417 24.52 5.41 9.19
C ASP A 417 26.03 5.61 9.03
N ALA A 418 26.48 5.97 7.81
CA ALA A 418 27.89 6.14 7.48
C ALA A 418 28.48 7.48 7.98
N ALA A 419 27.72 8.57 7.90
CA ALA A 419 28.21 9.92 8.13
C ALA A 419 27.96 10.46 9.55
N LEU A 420 26.94 9.97 10.25
CA LEU A 420 26.52 10.49 11.56
C LEU A 420 26.69 9.46 12.67
N ASP A 421 25.78 8.49 12.74
CA ASP A 421 25.78 7.44 13.74
C ASP A 421 24.83 6.31 13.29
N PRO A 422 25.16 5.03 13.51
CA PRO A 422 24.28 3.91 13.15
C PRO A 422 22.87 3.99 13.76
N LYS A 423 22.74 4.61 14.94
CA LYS A 423 21.45 4.85 15.59
C LYS A 423 20.58 5.82 14.78
N ILE A 424 21.19 6.83 14.16
CA ILE A 424 20.50 7.82 13.32
C ILE A 424 20.13 7.18 11.98
N GLY A 425 21.03 6.37 11.39
CA GLY A 425 20.73 5.59 10.19
C GLY A 425 19.52 4.67 10.37
N MET A 426 19.50 3.91 11.46
CA MET A 426 18.34 3.09 11.85
C MET A 426 17.06 3.91 12.03
N LEU A 427 17.15 5.06 12.73
CA LEU A 427 16.00 5.94 12.94
C LEU A 427 15.44 6.44 11.60
N ALA A 428 16.31 6.87 10.69
CA ALA A 428 15.93 7.30 9.33
C ALA A 428 15.28 6.15 8.54
N ALA A 429 15.82 4.94 8.63
CA ALA A 429 15.24 3.76 7.99
C ALA A 429 13.82 3.47 8.52
N HIS A 430 13.58 3.65 9.81
CA HIS A 430 12.24 3.44 10.39
C HIS A 430 11.28 4.60 10.11
N LEU A 431 11.75 5.84 10.06
CA LEU A 431 10.94 6.97 9.57
C LEU A 431 10.45 6.74 8.13
N ASN A 432 11.25 6.10 7.28
CA ASN A 432 10.85 5.71 5.93
C ASN A 432 9.66 4.73 5.92
N VAL A 433 9.52 3.88 6.95
CA VAL A 433 8.35 2.99 7.12
C VAL A 433 7.09 3.80 7.35
N HIS A 434 7.14 4.85 8.18
CA HIS A 434 6.00 5.73 8.39
C HIS A 434 5.56 6.37 7.06
N VAL A 435 6.50 6.89 6.27
CA VAL A 435 6.22 7.46 4.93
C VAL A 435 5.60 6.42 4.01
N SER A 436 6.15 5.20 3.97
CA SER A 436 5.62 4.08 3.18
C SER A 436 4.16 3.77 3.54
N LEU A 437 3.84 3.82 4.83
CA LEU A 437 2.49 3.53 5.33
C LEU A 437 1.50 4.65 5.08
N VAL A 438 1.92 5.92 5.14
CA VAL A 438 1.09 7.03 4.67
C VAL A 438 0.70 6.80 3.21
N LEU A 439 1.67 6.45 2.36
CA LEU A 439 1.39 6.16 0.94
C LEU A 439 0.50 4.91 0.77
N LEU A 440 0.67 3.89 1.59
CA LEU A 440 -0.17 2.69 1.58
C LEU A 440 -1.62 3.02 1.97
N GLY A 441 -1.82 3.77 3.05
CA GLY A 441 -3.16 4.21 3.46
C GLY A 441 -3.83 5.09 2.43
N TYR A 442 -3.06 5.98 1.80
CA TYR A 442 -3.52 6.84 0.71
C TYR A 442 -3.95 6.02 -0.51
N ALA A 443 -3.16 5.02 -0.93
CA ALA A 443 -3.51 4.09 -2.00
C ALA A 443 -4.73 3.22 -1.68
N LEU A 444 -4.87 2.79 -0.41
CA LEU A 444 -6.00 1.99 0.05
C LEU A 444 -7.32 2.77 -0.04
N ALA A 445 -7.32 4.02 0.41
CA ALA A 445 -8.50 4.90 0.32
C ALA A 445 -8.95 5.09 -1.13
N GLU A 446 -8.02 5.41 -2.03
CA GLU A 446 -8.34 5.58 -3.44
C GLU A 446 -8.86 4.29 -4.07
N ARG A 447 -8.26 3.13 -3.75
CA ARG A 447 -8.77 1.86 -4.23
C ARG A 447 -10.22 1.63 -3.79
N ARG A 448 -10.52 1.89 -2.52
CA ARG A 448 -11.89 1.74 -1.99
C ARG A 448 -12.87 2.75 -2.59
N GLN A 449 -12.41 3.95 -2.94
CA GLN A 449 -13.19 4.95 -3.68
C GLN A 449 -13.50 4.49 -5.11
N LEU A 450 -12.50 3.94 -5.82
CA LEU A 450 -12.67 3.36 -7.15
C LEU A 450 -13.63 2.17 -7.14
N ASP A 451 -13.56 1.33 -6.09
CA ASP A 451 -14.45 0.21 -5.90
C ASP A 451 -15.86 0.64 -5.40
N GLY A 452 -16.09 1.93 -5.12
CA GLY A 452 -17.37 2.45 -4.61
C GLY A 452 -17.69 2.06 -3.16
N THR A 453 -16.77 1.39 -2.46
CA THR A 453 -16.95 0.94 -1.06
C THR A 453 -16.67 2.02 -0.02
N GLU A 454 -16.07 3.14 -0.43
CA GLU A 454 -15.77 4.29 0.42
C GLU A 454 -16.64 5.48 0.00
N VAL A 455 -17.59 5.84 0.87
CA VAL A 455 -18.61 6.88 0.62
C VAL A 455 -18.34 8.14 1.43
N SER A 456 -17.38 8.14 2.36
CA SER A 456 -17.11 9.28 3.26
C SER A 456 -16.73 10.57 2.53
N ALA A 457 -16.19 10.50 1.32
CA ALA A 457 -15.90 11.70 0.53
C ALA A 457 -17.19 12.43 0.08
N TRP A 458 -18.29 11.68 -0.10
CA TRP A 458 -19.57 12.17 -0.60
C TRP A 458 -20.49 12.63 0.53
N SER A 459 -20.28 12.11 1.74
CA SER A 459 -21.05 12.50 2.93
C SER A 459 -20.53 13.78 3.59
N VAL A 460 -19.50 14.43 3.04
CA VAL A 460 -19.04 15.74 3.51
C VAL A 460 -20.19 16.75 3.31
N PRO A 461 -20.76 17.33 4.37
CA PRO A 461 -21.93 18.18 4.24
C PRO A 461 -21.63 19.42 3.40
N THR A 462 -22.46 19.71 2.39
CA THR A 462 -22.51 21.01 1.75
C THR A 462 -23.18 21.98 2.72
N LEU A 463 -22.39 22.84 3.35
CA LEU A 463 -22.90 23.79 4.33
C LEU A 463 -23.36 25.07 3.63
N SER A 464 -24.31 25.77 4.26
CA SER A 464 -24.68 27.12 3.84
C SER A 464 -23.48 28.06 3.97
N GLU A 465 -23.40 29.10 3.14
CA GLU A 465 -22.28 30.04 3.11
C GLU A 465 -21.94 30.61 4.50
N GLU A 466 -22.96 31.00 5.28
CA GLU A 466 -22.78 31.51 6.64
C GLU A 466 -22.14 30.49 7.60
N LYS A 467 -22.56 29.22 7.53
CA LYS A 467 -21.99 28.16 8.37
C LYS A 467 -20.62 27.72 7.86
N GLN A 468 -20.37 27.86 6.55
CA GLN A 468 -19.09 27.58 5.93
C GLN A 468 -18.02 28.58 6.39
N GLU A 469 -18.33 29.87 6.50
CA GLU A 469 -17.40 30.90 7.01
C GLU A 469 -16.95 30.60 8.44
N GLY A 470 -17.89 30.35 9.36
CA GLY A 470 -17.56 30.06 10.75
C GLY A 470 -16.72 28.79 10.93
N MET A 471 -16.92 27.77 10.08
CA MET A 471 -16.06 26.59 10.10
C MET A 471 -14.71 26.80 9.42
N LEU A 472 -14.63 27.66 8.40
CA LEU A 472 -13.36 28.00 7.76
C LEU A 472 -12.42 28.61 8.80
N ASP A 473 -12.92 29.50 9.66
CA ASP A 473 -12.15 30.07 10.77
C ASP A 473 -11.66 28.99 11.73
N LEU A 474 -12.53 28.02 12.08
CA LEU A 474 -12.15 26.90 12.95
C LEU A 474 -11.11 25.98 12.29
N GLN A 475 -11.20 25.75 10.97
CA GLN A 475 -10.21 24.99 10.22
C GLN A 475 -8.86 25.71 10.15
N ILE A 476 -8.86 27.03 9.92
CA ILE A 476 -7.65 27.85 9.92
C ILE A 476 -7.00 27.81 11.30
N LEU A 477 -7.78 28.03 12.36
CA LEU A 477 -7.28 27.98 13.73
C LEU A 477 -6.74 26.60 14.09
N GLY A 478 -7.47 25.54 13.73
CA GLY A 478 -7.03 24.15 13.91
C GLY A 478 -5.75 23.84 13.15
N GLY A 479 -5.63 24.33 11.91
CA GLY A 479 -4.43 24.19 11.09
C GLY A 479 -3.23 24.92 11.67
N ILE A 480 -3.41 26.15 12.17
CA ILE A 480 -2.38 26.91 12.87
C ILE A 480 -1.93 26.16 14.13
N PHE A 481 -2.88 25.67 14.93
CA PHE A 481 -2.59 24.94 16.16
C PHE A 481 -1.78 23.66 15.91
N VAL A 482 -2.22 22.81 14.98
CA VAL A 482 -1.51 21.59 14.60
C VAL A 482 -0.16 21.92 13.94
N GLY A 483 -0.09 23.00 13.17
CA GLY A 483 1.15 23.53 12.61
C GLY A 483 2.18 23.88 13.68
N ILE A 484 1.78 24.67 14.70
CA ILE A 484 2.65 25.03 15.83
C ILE A 484 3.15 23.77 16.56
N LEU A 485 2.24 22.83 16.86
CA LEU A 485 2.63 21.55 17.48
C LEU A 485 3.64 20.79 16.62
N THR A 486 3.46 20.80 15.30
CA THR A 486 4.39 20.16 14.36
C THR A 486 5.76 20.81 14.39
N PHE A 487 5.84 22.14 14.42
CA PHE A 487 7.12 22.85 14.55
C PHE A 487 7.81 22.53 15.88
N LEU A 488 7.08 22.52 16.99
CA LEU A 488 7.62 22.15 18.30
C LEU A 488 8.11 20.71 18.34
N GLY A 489 7.33 19.78 17.79
CA GLY A 489 7.71 18.38 17.71
C GLY A 489 8.91 18.16 16.78
N ALA A 490 8.99 18.86 15.65
CA ALA A 490 10.15 18.82 14.77
C ALA A 490 11.41 19.37 15.45
N ALA A 491 11.31 20.52 16.14
CA ALA A 491 12.42 21.08 16.90
C ALA A 491 12.90 20.11 18.00
N TYR A 492 11.95 19.45 18.69
CA TYR A 492 12.26 18.42 19.67
C TYR A 492 12.97 17.21 19.05
N ILE A 493 12.47 16.68 17.93
CA ILE A 493 13.10 15.55 17.22
C ILE A 493 14.51 15.91 16.77
N VAL A 494 14.70 17.10 16.19
CA VAL A 494 16.04 17.59 15.81
C VAL A 494 16.96 17.67 17.02
N TRP A 495 16.49 18.24 18.13
CA TRP A 495 17.27 18.30 19.37
C TRP A 495 17.62 16.89 19.91
N VAL A 496 16.69 15.93 19.84
CA VAL A 496 16.94 14.55 20.23
C VAL A 496 17.98 13.88 19.33
N VAL A 497 17.89 14.09 18.01
CA VAL A 497 18.85 13.54 17.02
C VAL A 497 20.24 14.12 17.21
N CYS A 498 20.36 15.44 17.44
CA CYS A 498 21.63 16.08 17.76
C CYS A 498 22.28 15.52 19.04
N ASN A 499 21.47 14.97 19.96
CA ASN A 499 21.93 14.35 21.20
C ASN A 499 21.85 12.82 21.18
N ALA A 500 21.82 12.20 19.99
CA ALA A 500 21.63 10.75 19.85
C ALA A 500 22.79 9.92 20.43
N SER A 501 24.02 10.45 20.41
CA SER A 501 25.21 9.77 20.96
C SER A 501 25.06 9.44 22.44
N ASN A 502 24.47 10.36 23.22
CA ASN A 502 24.29 10.25 24.66
C ASN A 502 23.11 9.38 25.10
N ARG A 503 22.28 8.89 24.15
CA ARG A 503 21.07 8.12 24.44
C ARG A 503 21.23 6.65 24.10
N SER A 504 20.59 5.79 24.90
CA SER A 504 20.41 4.39 24.50
C SER A 504 19.49 4.31 23.27
N ILE A 505 19.62 3.25 22.47
CA ILE A 505 18.77 3.04 21.28
C ILE A 505 17.29 3.07 21.65
N VAL A 506 16.93 2.37 22.73
CA VAL A 506 15.56 2.28 23.23
C VAL A 506 15.03 3.68 23.57
N HIS A 507 15.77 4.46 24.37
CA HIS A 507 15.37 5.83 24.70
C HIS A 507 15.30 6.76 23.49
N LEU A 508 16.24 6.65 22.56
CA LEU A 508 16.25 7.45 21.33
C LEU A 508 14.98 7.19 20.52
N MET A 509 14.63 5.91 20.32
CA MET A 509 13.47 5.52 19.54
C MET A 509 12.16 5.99 20.16
N ILE A 510 11.99 5.79 21.48
CA ILE A 510 10.82 6.27 22.22
C ILE A 510 10.70 7.79 22.14
N SER A 511 11.83 8.48 22.33
CA SER A 511 11.87 9.94 22.30
C SER A 511 11.47 10.49 20.93
N VAL A 512 11.65 9.76 19.84
CA VAL A 512 11.26 10.23 18.50
C VAL A 512 9.86 9.74 18.13
N PHE A 513 9.54 8.47 18.36
CA PHE A 513 8.30 7.88 17.88
C PHE A 513 7.06 8.23 18.68
N ILE A 514 7.18 8.47 19.99
CA ILE A 514 6.02 8.96 20.76
C ILE A 514 5.60 10.34 20.23
N PRO A 515 6.48 11.36 20.15
CA PRO A 515 6.11 12.65 19.58
C PRO A 515 5.65 12.55 18.13
N LEU A 516 6.33 11.76 17.28
CA LEU A 516 5.92 11.58 15.90
C LEU A 516 4.50 10.98 15.80
N SER A 517 4.21 9.96 16.61
CA SER A 517 2.88 9.34 16.65
C SER A 517 1.83 10.32 17.16
N SER A 518 2.14 11.14 18.17
CA SER A 518 1.28 12.21 18.65
C SER A 518 0.98 13.21 17.53
N LEU A 519 2.00 13.64 16.79
CA LEU A 519 1.83 14.56 15.66
C LEU A 519 0.94 13.95 14.57
N VAL A 520 1.21 12.71 14.17
CA VAL A 520 0.40 12.00 13.17
C VAL A 520 -1.04 11.83 13.65
N MET A 521 -1.26 11.57 14.94
CA MET A 521 -2.60 11.54 15.53
C MET A 521 -3.29 12.91 15.44
N PHE A 522 -2.62 14.00 15.83
CA PHE A 522 -3.19 15.36 15.73
C PHE A 522 -3.54 15.72 14.29
N TRP A 523 -2.67 15.39 13.34
CA TRP A 523 -2.93 15.56 11.91
C TRP A 523 -4.09 14.69 11.42
N SER A 524 -4.22 13.46 11.93
CA SER A 524 -5.35 12.57 11.60
C SER A 524 -6.68 13.10 12.15
N ILE A 525 -6.68 13.62 13.38
CA ILE A 525 -7.84 14.28 13.99
C ILE A 525 -8.19 15.53 13.18
N PHE A 526 -7.21 16.35 12.82
CA PHE A 526 -7.44 17.54 12.02
C PHE A 526 -8.03 17.18 10.64
N ALA A 527 -7.46 16.20 9.95
CA ALA A 527 -7.98 15.75 8.65
C ALA A 527 -9.38 15.13 8.77
N GLY A 528 -9.59 14.22 9.73
CA GLY A 528 -10.84 13.49 9.89
C GLY A 528 -11.99 14.31 10.47
N CYS A 529 -11.71 15.12 11.51
CA CYS A 529 -12.74 15.88 12.22
C CYS A 529 -12.93 17.29 11.65
N MET A 530 -11.85 18.02 11.35
CA MET A 530 -11.97 19.42 10.91
C MET A 530 -12.11 19.54 9.39
N LEU A 531 -11.23 18.91 8.61
CA LEU A 531 -11.27 19.03 7.14
C LEU A 531 -12.39 18.21 6.50
N LEU A 532 -12.69 17.04 7.07
CA LEU A 532 -13.75 16.15 6.60
C LEU A 532 -15.06 16.30 7.41
N HIS A 533 -15.15 17.24 8.34
CA HIS A 533 -16.34 17.51 9.15
C HIS A 533 -16.91 16.26 9.86
N GLY A 534 -16.04 15.32 10.25
CA GLY A 534 -16.43 14.07 10.88
C GLY A 534 -17.05 13.03 9.93
N ALA A 535 -17.07 13.28 8.61
CA ALA A 535 -17.62 12.35 7.61
C ALA A 535 -16.86 11.01 7.56
N LEU A 536 -15.57 11.03 7.86
CA LEU A 536 -14.73 9.84 7.98
C LEU A 536 -14.66 9.33 9.42
N VAL A 537 -14.57 10.25 10.38
CA VAL A 537 -14.37 9.96 11.80
C VAL A 537 -15.52 10.58 12.57
N GLY A 538 -16.57 9.80 12.78
CA GLY A 538 -17.63 10.18 13.70
C GLY A 538 -17.12 10.30 15.14
N GLU A 539 -17.98 10.73 16.07
CA GLU A 539 -17.63 10.91 17.49
C GLU A 539 -17.02 9.65 18.12
N THR A 540 -17.59 8.48 17.81
CA THR A 540 -17.08 7.17 18.26
C THR A 540 -15.74 6.82 17.61
N GLY A 541 -15.52 7.20 16.36
CA GLY A 541 -14.26 7.03 15.65
C GLY A 541 -13.14 7.86 16.26
N PHE A 542 -13.44 9.10 16.67
CA PHE A 542 -12.49 9.99 17.33
C PHE A 542 -12.03 9.38 18.66
N LEU A 543 -12.99 8.95 19.49
CA LEU A 543 -12.67 8.28 20.75
C LEU A 543 -11.86 7.00 20.53
N SER A 544 -12.19 6.22 19.49
CA SER A 544 -11.45 5.01 19.13
C SER A 544 -10.00 5.31 18.72
N LEU A 545 -9.77 6.40 17.97
CA LEU A 545 -8.43 6.84 17.58
C LEU A 545 -7.60 7.28 18.79
N VAL A 546 -8.21 8.02 19.73
CA VAL A 546 -7.57 8.43 20.98
C VAL A 546 -7.25 7.21 21.86
N ILE A 547 -8.20 6.28 22.01
CA ILE A 547 -7.99 5.03 22.76
C ILE A 547 -6.88 4.20 22.10
N TYR A 548 -6.85 4.11 20.77
CA TYR A 548 -5.79 3.40 20.05
C TYR A 548 -4.42 4.02 20.32
N PHE A 549 -4.31 5.35 20.26
CA PHE A 549 -3.06 6.06 20.54
C PHE A 549 -2.61 5.87 22.00
N LEU A 550 -3.51 6.03 22.96
CA LEU A 550 -3.22 5.78 24.38
C LEU A 550 -2.79 4.32 24.58
N SER A 551 -3.48 3.38 23.94
CA SER A 551 -3.11 1.96 23.97
C SER A 551 -1.69 1.74 23.44
N CYS A 552 -1.29 2.42 22.36
CA CYS A 552 0.08 2.34 21.83
C CYS A 552 1.13 2.88 22.82
N ILE A 553 0.84 3.98 23.53
CA ILE A 553 1.73 4.53 24.58
C ILE A 553 1.86 3.54 25.74
N PHE A 554 0.75 3.02 26.26
CA PHE A 554 0.76 2.07 27.38
C PHE A 554 1.30 0.69 27.00
N LEU A 555 1.20 0.31 25.72
CA LEU A 555 1.71 -0.96 25.22
C LEU A 555 3.22 -1.07 25.44
N MET A 556 3.96 0.03 25.40
CA MET A 556 5.41 0.03 25.55
C MET A 556 5.89 -0.45 26.93
N PRO A 557 5.53 0.19 28.05
CA PRO A 557 5.92 -0.30 29.37
C PRO A 557 5.35 -1.71 29.64
N LEU A 558 4.11 -2.00 29.21
CA LEU A 558 3.51 -3.31 29.39
C LEU A 558 4.29 -4.40 28.66
N SER A 559 4.62 -4.19 27.40
CA SER A 559 5.34 -5.19 26.59
C SER A 559 6.81 -5.32 26.99
N SER A 560 7.45 -4.24 27.46
CA SER A 560 8.78 -4.31 28.09
C SER A 560 8.79 -5.22 29.31
N LEU A 561 7.71 -5.25 30.12
CA LEU A 561 7.61 -6.16 31.27
C LEU A 561 7.56 -7.63 30.88
N PHE A 562 6.92 -7.98 29.75
CA PHE A 562 6.73 -9.38 29.35
C PHE A 562 7.82 -9.92 28.42
N VAL A 563 8.26 -9.12 27.45
CA VAL A 563 9.15 -9.55 26.35
C VAL A 563 10.55 -8.93 26.48
N GLY A 564 10.75 -8.06 27.47
CA GLY A 564 11.95 -7.24 27.64
C GLY A 564 11.94 -6.00 26.75
N ASP A 565 12.87 -5.08 27.01
CA ASP A 565 12.89 -3.75 26.39
C ASP A 565 12.92 -3.76 24.86
N ILE A 566 13.64 -4.73 24.27
CA ILE A 566 13.75 -4.85 22.81
C ILE A 566 12.43 -5.35 22.21
N GLY A 567 11.83 -6.37 22.83
CA GLY A 567 10.54 -6.90 22.39
C GLY A 567 9.43 -5.85 22.53
N GLY A 568 9.44 -5.12 23.65
CA GLY A 568 8.51 -4.04 23.87
C GLY A 568 8.68 -2.89 22.89
N LEU A 569 9.93 -2.48 22.61
CA LEU A 569 10.24 -1.51 21.56
C LEU A 569 9.65 -1.95 20.21
N LEU A 570 9.96 -3.18 19.75
CA LEU A 570 9.49 -3.67 18.45
C LEU A 570 7.96 -3.73 18.37
N LEU A 571 7.29 -4.15 19.44
CA LEU A 571 5.83 -4.21 19.49
C LEU A 571 5.20 -2.82 19.46
N THR A 572 5.74 -1.87 20.22
CA THR A 572 5.28 -0.48 20.19
C THR A 572 5.50 0.15 18.82
N LEU A 573 6.67 -0.07 18.21
CA LEU A 573 6.94 0.41 16.86
C LEU A 573 5.87 -0.10 15.89
N LEU A 574 5.63 -1.41 15.86
CA LEU A 574 4.59 -2.01 15.02
C LEU A 574 3.18 -1.48 15.32
N ALA A 575 2.82 -1.27 16.58
CA ALA A 575 1.52 -0.71 16.96
C ALA A 575 1.37 0.75 16.46
N THR A 576 2.42 1.56 16.51
CA THR A 576 2.35 2.96 16.06
C THR A 576 2.18 3.11 14.55
N LEU A 577 2.47 2.07 13.75
CA LEU A 577 2.38 2.07 12.29
C LEU A 577 0.93 2.22 11.75
N GLY A 578 -0.08 1.89 12.56
CA GLY A 578 -1.48 2.09 12.18
C GLY A 578 -1.84 3.57 11.98
N LEU A 579 -1.22 4.48 12.75
CA LEU A 579 -1.53 5.92 12.71
C LEU A 579 -1.11 6.57 11.37
N PRO A 580 0.12 6.38 10.85
CA PRO A 580 0.49 6.88 9.52
C PRO A 580 -0.41 6.35 8.40
N GLY A 581 -0.78 5.06 8.45
CA GLY A 581 -1.71 4.48 7.48
C GLY A 581 -3.07 5.17 7.51
N PHE A 582 -3.63 5.36 8.71
CA PHE A 582 -4.90 6.07 8.89
C PHE A 582 -4.83 7.55 8.46
N PHE A 583 -3.72 8.22 8.76
CA PHE A 583 -3.48 9.59 8.31
C PHE A 583 -3.48 9.68 6.78
N GLY A 584 -2.71 8.82 6.10
CA GLY A 584 -2.68 8.75 4.64
C GLY A 584 -4.05 8.47 4.03
N TYR A 585 -4.82 7.57 4.65
CA TYR A 585 -6.19 7.28 4.27
C TYR A 585 -7.07 8.54 4.32
N SER A 586 -7.03 9.27 5.43
CA SER A 586 -7.79 10.50 5.65
C SER A 586 -7.44 11.59 4.64
N VAL A 587 -6.16 11.76 4.33
CA VAL A 587 -5.68 12.74 3.33
C VAL A 587 -6.19 12.40 1.93
N SER A 588 -6.29 11.12 1.55
CA SER A 588 -6.85 10.71 0.25
C SER A 588 -8.34 11.03 0.15
N ILE A 589 -9.09 10.79 1.22
CA ILE A 589 -10.52 11.11 1.25
C ILE A 589 -10.73 12.61 1.14
N TYR A 590 -9.93 13.40 1.85
CA TYR A 590 -9.97 14.86 1.73
C TYR A 590 -9.59 15.36 0.32
N ALA A 591 -8.57 14.77 -0.30
CA ALA A 591 -8.20 15.13 -1.67
C ALA A 591 -9.35 14.86 -2.67
N CYS A 592 -10.02 13.72 -2.53
CA CYS A 592 -11.16 13.34 -3.35
C CYS A 592 -12.38 14.25 -3.09
N SER A 593 -12.72 14.53 -1.82
CA SER A 593 -13.86 15.40 -1.49
C SER A 593 -13.65 16.82 -2.04
N LYS A 594 -12.41 17.33 -1.96
CA LYS A 594 -12.05 18.63 -2.55
C LYS A 594 -12.18 18.64 -4.07
N GLN A 595 -11.80 17.56 -4.76
CA GLN A 595 -11.98 17.45 -6.22
C GLN A 595 -13.46 17.39 -6.58
N TRP A 596 -14.24 16.61 -5.85
CA TRP A 596 -15.67 16.48 -6.08
C TRP A 596 -16.42 17.79 -5.85
N LEU A 597 -16.10 18.50 -4.75
CA LEU A 597 -16.68 19.81 -4.46
C LEU A 597 -16.40 20.82 -5.58
N LYS A 598 -15.17 20.84 -6.13
CA LYS A 598 -14.84 21.68 -7.28
C LYS A 598 -15.70 21.38 -8.51
N LEU A 599 -15.95 20.10 -8.81
CA LEU A 599 -16.80 19.70 -9.94
C LEU A 599 -18.26 20.11 -9.75
N GLN A 600 -18.76 20.12 -8.51
CA GLN A 600 -20.14 20.54 -8.20
C GLN A 600 -20.34 22.06 -8.26
N LEU A 601 -19.32 22.84 -7.89
CA LEU A 601 -19.40 24.31 -7.93
C LEU A 601 -19.20 24.90 -9.33
N GLN A 602 -18.54 24.17 -10.23
CA GLN A 602 -18.21 24.67 -11.57
C GLN A 602 -19.45 25.03 -12.43
N PRO A 603 -20.53 24.22 -12.49
CA PRO A 603 -21.73 24.56 -13.26
C PRO A 603 -22.47 25.80 -12.72
N ALA A 604 -22.52 25.95 -11.39
CA ALA A 604 -23.14 27.12 -10.75
C ALA A 604 -22.38 28.40 -11.10
N GLN A 605 -21.05 28.33 -11.11
CA GLN A 605 -20.19 29.46 -11.47
C GLN A 605 -20.31 29.81 -12.96
N GLU A 606 -20.32 28.82 -13.85
CA GLU A 606 -20.49 29.02 -15.29
C GLU A 606 -21.88 29.61 -15.61
N SER A 607 -22.94 29.13 -14.96
CA SER A 607 -24.29 29.68 -15.13
C SER A 607 -24.42 31.13 -14.65
N SER A 608 -23.78 31.48 -13.53
CA SER A 608 -23.74 32.85 -12.99
C SER A 608 -22.96 33.79 -13.91
N GLN A 609 -21.82 33.33 -14.45
CA GLN A 609 -21.05 34.09 -15.41
C GLN A 609 -21.81 34.34 -16.72
N MET A 610 -22.55 33.34 -17.23
CA MET A 610 -23.40 33.52 -18.41
C MET A 610 -24.53 34.51 -18.15
N LEU A 611 -25.16 34.48 -16.98
CA LEU A 611 -26.18 35.45 -16.58
C LEU A 611 -25.62 36.88 -16.47
N GLU A 612 -24.43 37.05 -15.88
CA GLU A 612 -23.77 38.35 -15.79
C GLU A 612 -23.37 38.88 -17.17
N GLN A 613 -22.84 38.04 -18.06
CA GLN A 613 -22.56 38.42 -19.44
C GLN A 613 -23.83 38.81 -20.19
N GLN A 614 -24.92 38.07 -20.03
CA GLN A 614 -26.21 38.40 -20.66
C GLN A 614 -26.79 39.71 -20.12
N ALA A 615 -26.58 40.03 -18.85
CA ALA A 615 -26.98 41.30 -18.25
C ALA A 615 -26.16 42.48 -18.81
N ARG A 616 -24.84 42.31 -18.99
CA ARG A 616 -23.98 43.33 -19.61
C ARG A 616 -24.36 43.61 -21.07
N VAL A 617 -24.63 42.56 -21.86
CA VAL A 617 -25.08 42.70 -23.26
C VAL A 617 -26.44 43.39 -23.39
N LYS A 618 -27.29 43.37 -22.36
CA LYS A 618 -28.57 44.12 -22.35
C LYS A 618 -28.44 45.58 -21.92
N LEU A 619 -27.31 45.95 -21.31
CA LEU A 619 -27.03 47.30 -20.82
C LEU A 619 -26.29 48.15 -21.85
N ASP A 620 -25.52 47.51 -22.72
CA ASP A 620 -24.94 48.09 -23.95
C ASP A 620 -25.99 48.12 -25.08
#